data_AF-A0A7J2IDZ1-F1
#
_entry.id   AF-A0A7J2IDZ1-F1
#
_cell.length_a   1.000
_cell.length_b   1.000
_cell.length_c   1.000
_cell.angle_alpha   90.00
_cell.angle_beta   90.00
_cell.angle_gamma   90.00
#
_symmetry.space_group_name_H-M   'P 1'
#
loop_
_entity.id
_entity.type
_entity.pdbx_description
1 polymer ?
#
loop_
_entity_poly.entity_id
_entity_poly.type
_entity_poly.pdbx_seq_one_letter_code
_entity_poly.pdbx_strand_id
1 'polypeptide(L)'
;MEQEAEKKAPEAEKKAEELAEEDLKILKSRPKMLKSIGFTDKLRLLKFPRASNVMGLMDGKKTVEEIAEELNIDKRSIISLIKELRNKGYI
;
A
#
# COMPACT_ATOMS: atom_id res chain seq x y z
N MET A 1 29.14 37.11 24.34
CA MET A 1 28.11 36.49 25.19
C MET A 1 26.80 36.98 24.60
N GLU A 2 25.93 36.19 23.98
CA GLU A 2 25.46 34.80 24.16
C GLU A 2 25.04 34.23 22.78
N GLN A 3 25.51 33.02 22.40
CA GLN A 3 24.78 31.73 22.38
C GLN A 3 23.56 31.71 21.44
N GLU A 4 23.66 31.11 20.25
CA GLU A 4 23.34 29.69 19.96
C GLU A 4 21.86 29.32 20.12
N ALA A 5 21.13 29.34 19.01
CA ALA A 5 19.97 28.52 18.60
C ALA A 5 19.41 29.23 17.36
N GLU A 6 19.14 28.64 16.21
CA GLU A 6 18.28 27.48 16.05
C GLU A 6 18.47 26.96 14.61
N LYS A 7 19.53 26.16 14.39
CA LYS A 7 19.60 25.27 13.22
C LYS A 7 18.89 23.98 13.60
N LYS A 8 17.57 23.88 13.37
CA LYS A 8 16.86 22.58 13.26
C LYS A 8 15.39 22.77 12.91
N ALA A 9 15.06 22.64 11.63
CA ALA A 9 13.88 21.94 11.12
C ALA A 9 13.71 22.27 9.62
N PRO A 10 14.19 21.40 8.73
CA PRO A 10 13.34 21.10 7.57
C PRO A 10 13.36 19.61 7.18
N GLU A 11 13.46 18.68 8.15
CA GLU A 11 13.37 17.24 7.87
C GLU A 11 12.01 16.63 8.22
N ALA A 12 11.11 17.36 8.87
CA ALA A 12 9.79 16.84 9.24
C ALA A 12 8.72 17.02 8.15
N GLU A 13 8.83 18.06 7.31
CA GLU A 13 7.81 18.36 6.28
C GLU A 13 7.96 17.48 5.02
N LYS A 14 9.16 16.98 4.72
CA LYS A 14 9.35 16.06 3.58
C LYS A 14 8.70 14.68 3.75
N LYS A 15 8.37 14.27 4.97
CA LYS A 15 7.75 12.96 5.24
C LYS A 15 6.22 12.92 5.07
N ALA A 16 5.56 14.08 4.99
CA ALA A 16 4.10 14.13 4.84
C ALA A 16 3.67 14.17 3.36
N GLU A 17 4.47 14.78 2.48
CA GLU A 17 4.18 14.81 1.03
C GLU A 17 4.66 13.56 0.28
N GLU A 18 5.66 12.82 0.79
CA GLU A 18 6.13 11.57 0.18
C GLU A 18 5.11 10.42 0.26
N LEU A 19 4.07 10.55 1.11
CA LEU A 19 2.97 9.58 1.15
C LEU A 19 2.06 9.64 -0.08
N ALA A 20 2.00 10.76 -0.81
CA ALA A 20 1.07 10.90 -1.94
C ALA A 20 1.59 10.25 -3.23
N GLU A 21 2.87 10.42 -3.55
CA GLU A 21 3.42 9.92 -4.82
C GLU A 21 3.52 8.39 -4.85
N GLU A 22 3.96 7.78 -3.75
CA GLU A 22 4.07 6.32 -3.66
C GLU A 22 2.69 5.66 -3.69
N ASP A 23 1.71 6.22 -3.00
CA ASP A 23 0.34 5.73 -2.96
C ASP A 23 -0.34 5.86 -4.32
N LEU A 24 -0.14 6.98 -5.03
CA LEU A 24 -0.60 7.14 -6.42
C LEU A 24 0.04 6.14 -7.37
N LYS A 25 1.34 5.84 -7.18
CA LYS A 25 2.05 4.82 -7.97
C LYS A 25 1.50 3.43 -7.70
N ILE A 26 1.10 3.13 -6.46
CA ILE A 26 0.44 1.88 -6.09
C ILE A 26 -0.95 1.80 -6.74
N LEU A 27 -1.75 2.86 -6.68
CA LEU A 27 -3.08 2.90 -7.29
C LEU A 27 -3.05 2.62 -8.80
N LYS A 28 -2.07 3.21 -9.50
CA LYS A 28 -1.86 3.01 -10.95
C LYS A 28 -1.15 1.69 -11.28
N SER A 29 -0.65 0.96 -10.30
CA SER A 29 0.05 -0.30 -10.54
C SER A 29 -0.93 -1.41 -10.89
N ARG A 30 -0.47 -2.37 -11.71
CA ARG A 30 -1.21 -3.59 -12.05
C ARG A 30 -0.58 -4.78 -11.35
N PRO A 31 -0.96 -5.06 -10.10
CA PRO A 31 -0.32 -6.10 -9.34
C PRO A 31 -0.74 -7.48 -9.85
N LYS A 32 0.20 -8.42 -9.80
CA LYS A 32 -0.02 -9.81 -10.19
C LYS A 32 0.51 -10.73 -9.09
N MET A 33 -0.32 -11.66 -8.65
CA MET A 33 0.10 -12.67 -7.68
C MET A 33 1.20 -13.57 -8.28
N LEU A 34 2.38 -13.57 -7.67
CA LEU A 34 3.53 -14.37 -8.09
C LEU A 34 3.53 -15.77 -7.46
N LYS A 35 3.00 -15.89 -6.24
CA LYS A 35 2.98 -17.12 -5.46
C LYS A 35 1.74 -17.22 -4.58
N SER A 36 1.37 -18.44 -4.21
CA SER A 36 0.28 -18.69 -3.26
C SER A 36 0.61 -18.14 -1.88
N ILE A 37 -0.36 -17.52 -1.21
CA ILE A 37 -0.20 -17.02 0.16
C ILE A 37 -0.17 -18.18 1.15
N GLY A 38 0.85 -18.19 2.02
CA GLY A 38 0.97 -19.16 3.11
C GLY A 38 -0.15 -19.01 4.16
N PHE A 39 -0.46 -20.07 4.89
CA PHE A 39 -1.55 -20.09 5.87
C PHE A 39 -1.45 -18.98 6.94
N THR A 40 -0.24 -18.75 7.47
CA THR A 40 0.02 -17.70 8.47
C THR A 40 -0.20 -16.29 7.93
N ASP A 41 0.14 -16.04 6.67
CA ASP A 41 -0.09 -14.73 6.06
C ASP A 41 -1.56 -14.56 5.66
N LYS A 42 -2.26 -15.63 5.26
CA LYS A 42 -3.73 -15.58 5.09
C LYS A 42 -4.44 -15.14 6.37
N LEU A 43 -4.03 -15.67 7.53
CA LEU A 43 -4.60 -15.25 8.82
C LEU A 43 -4.35 -13.76 9.10
N ARG A 44 -3.18 -13.23 8.75
CA ARG A 44 -2.90 -11.79 8.89
C ARG A 44 -3.73 -10.95 7.94
N LEU A 45 -3.94 -11.42 6.71
CA LEU A 45 -4.73 -10.72 5.70
C LEU A 45 -6.23 -10.67 6.02
N LEU A 46 -6.73 -11.50 6.95
CA LEU A 46 -8.10 -11.39 7.47
C LEU A 46 -8.38 -10.03 8.13
N LYS A 47 -7.35 -9.30 8.57
CA LYS A 47 -7.51 -7.95 9.10
C LYS A 47 -7.95 -6.93 8.04
N PHE A 48 -7.73 -7.25 6.76
CA PHE A 48 -8.18 -6.42 5.65
C PHE A 48 -9.51 -6.96 5.11
N PRO A 49 -10.58 -6.15 5.15
CA PRO A 49 -11.84 -6.56 4.57
C PRO A 49 -11.66 -6.83 3.07
N ARG A 50 -12.25 -7.91 2.59
CA ARG A 50 -12.24 -8.30 1.16
C ARG A 50 -10.84 -8.57 0.57
N ALA A 51 -9.82 -8.83 1.40
CA ALA A 51 -8.46 -9.14 0.92
C ALA A 51 -8.42 -10.31 -0.07
N SER A 52 -9.19 -11.37 0.19
CA SER A 52 -9.27 -12.53 -0.71
C SER A 52 -9.85 -12.17 -2.07
N ASN A 53 -10.85 -11.29 -2.11
CA ASN A 53 -11.44 -10.80 -3.35
C ASN A 53 -10.45 -9.92 -4.11
N VAL A 54 -9.75 -9.01 -3.42
CA VAL A 54 -8.69 -8.19 -4.01
C VAL A 54 -7.64 -9.08 -4.66
N MET A 55 -7.09 -10.04 -3.91
CA MET A 55 -6.11 -11.00 -4.43
C MET A 55 -6.62 -11.80 -5.63
N GLY A 56 -7.92 -12.16 -5.64
CA GLY A 56 -8.54 -12.85 -6.77
C GLY A 56 -8.61 -12.01 -8.05
N LEU A 57 -8.63 -10.67 -7.92
CA LEU A 57 -8.63 -9.73 -9.04
C LEU A 57 -7.22 -9.27 -9.45
N MET A 58 -6.17 -9.67 -8.71
CA MET A 58 -4.78 -9.34 -8.99
C MET A 58 -4.16 -10.27 -10.03
N ASP A 59 -4.62 -10.12 -11.28
CA ASP A 59 -4.17 -10.89 -12.45
C ASP A 59 -3.11 -10.16 -13.30
N GLY A 60 -2.80 -8.91 -12.97
CA GLY A 60 -1.92 -8.02 -13.74
C GLY A 60 -2.60 -7.27 -14.89
N LYS A 61 -3.93 -7.40 -15.05
CA LYS A 61 -4.70 -6.64 -16.06
C LYS A 61 -5.32 -5.38 -15.48
N LYS A 62 -5.95 -5.51 -14.31
CA LYS A 62 -6.59 -4.40 -13.59
C LYS A 62 -5.58 -3.64 -12.73
N THR A 63 -5.77 -2.34 -12.64
CA THR A 63 -5.04 -1.49 -11.70
C THR A 63 -5.59 -1.64 -10.29
N VAL A 64 -4.80 -1.29 -9.27
CA VAL A 64 -5.28 -1.27 -7.87
C VAL A 64 -6.49 -0.36 -7.72
N GLU A 65 -6.52 0.78 -8.42
CA GLU A 65 -7.66 1.68 -8.44
C GLU A 65 -8.93 1.03 -8.99
N GLU A 66 -8.85 0.36 -10.14
CA GLU A 66 -9.98 -0.38 -10.72
C GLU A 66 -10.49 -1.49 -9.79
N ILE A 67 -9.58 -2.22 -9.14
CA ILE A 67 -9.93 -3.27 -8.17
C ILE A 67 -10.64 -2.67 -6.96
N ALA A 68 -10.20 -1.49 -6.50
CA ALA A 68 -10.82 -0.78 -5.39
C ALA A 68 -12.25 -0.34 -5.73
N GLU A 69 -12.46 0.21 -6.93
CA GLU A 69 -13.76 0.65 -7.42
C GLU A 69 -14.73 -0.53 -7.61
N GLU A 70 -14.26 -1.62 -8.25
CA GLU A 70 -15.06 -2.83 -8.49
C GLU A 70 -15.50 -3.49 -7.18
N LEU A 71 -14.62 -3.52 -6.18
CA LEU A 71 -14.93 -4.08 -4.88
C LEU A 71 -15.53 -3.05 -3.92
N ASN A 72 -15.71 -1.79 -4.32
CA ASN A 72 -16.17 -0.68 -3.48
C ASN A 72 -15.42 -0.64 -2.12
N ILE A 73 -14.09 -0.60 -2.20
CA ILE A 73 -13.16 -0.56 -1.06
C ILE A 73 -12.45 0.80 -1.06
N ASP A 74 -12.20 1.34 0.14
CA ASP A 74 -11.41 2.56 0.29
C ASP A 74 -9.99 2.41 -0.28
N LYS A 75 -9.55 3.42 -1.04
CA LYS A 75 -8.22 3.44 -1.70
C LYS A 75 -7.08 3.25 -0.69
N ARG A 76 -7.17 3.79 0.53
CA ARG A 76 -6.12 3.60 1.56
C ARG A 76 -6.08 2.17 2.09
N SER A 77 -7.24 1.53 2.19
CA SER A 77 -7.34 0.14 2.66
C SER A 77 -6.67 -0.81 1.67
N ILE A 78 -6.96 -0.65 0.38
CA ILE A 78 -6.31 -1.48 -0.66
C ILE A 78 -4.82 -1.14 -0.78
N ILE A 79 -4.40 0.13 -0.70
CA ILE A 79 -2.98 0.50 -0.71
C ILE A 79 -2.23 -0.22 0.42
N SER A 80 -2.78 -0.21 1.64
CA SER A 80 -2.17 -0.88 2.80
C SER A 80 -2.01 -2.38 2.57
N LEU A 81 -3.04 -3.02 2.00
CA LEU A 81 -3.00 -4.43 1.60
C LEU A 81 -1.91 -4.69 0.55
N ILE A 82 -1.83 -3.86 -0.49
CA ILE A 82 -0.84 -3.99 -1.56
C ILE A 82 0.59 -3.80 -1.02
N LYS A 83 0.81 -2.84 -0.11
CA LYS A 83 2.11 -2.64 0.56
C LYS A 83 2.51 -3.89 1.34
N GLU A 84 1.60 -4.51 2.09
CA GLU A 84 1.90 -5.78 2.79
C GLU A 84 2.24 -6.91 1.83
N LEU A 85 1.47 -7.07 0.76
CA LEU A 85 1.72 -8.12 -0.24
C LEU A 85 3.08 -7.93 -0.92
N ARG A 86 3.44 -6.69 -1.27
CA ARG A 86 4.74 -6.35 -1.85
C ARG A 86 5.89 -6.59 -0.87
N ASN A 87 5.75 -6.15 0.39
CA ASN A 87 6.77 -6.35 1.42
C ASN A 87 7.07 -7.83 1.71
N LYS A 88 6.08 -8.71 1.48
CA LYS A 88 6.24 -10.17 1.61
C LYS A 88 6.66 -10.86 0.30
N GLY A 89 6.79 -10.11 -0.78
CA GLY A 89 7.14 -10.61 -2.11
C GLY A 89 6.09 -11.56 -2.67
N TYR A 90 4.81 -11.30 -2.43
CA TYR A 90 3.70 -12.01 -3.07
C TYR A 90 3.36 -11.43 -4.44
N ILE A 91 3.74 -10.18 -4.69
CA ILE A 91 3.50 -9.39 -5.89
C ILE A 91 4.73 -8.56 -6.26
#